data_AF-A0A3D3DLN6-F1
#
_entry.id   AF-A0A3D3DLN6-F1
#
_cell.length_a   1.000
_cell.length_b   1.000
_cell.length_c   1.000
_cell.angle_alpha   90.00
_cell.angle_beta   90.00
_cell.angle_gamma   90.00
#
_symmetry.space_group_name_H-M   'P 1'
#
loop_
_entity.id
_entity.type
_entity.pdbx_description
1 polymer ?
#
loop_
_entity_poly.entity_id
_entity_poly.type
_entity_poly.pdbx_seq_one_letter_code
_entity_poly.pdbx_strand_id
1 'polypeptide(L)' 'MTYRAHDWIKHHARRRPDHVALVDVEAGVELTYAELDRKIDRCAAFLDAEHQVTA' A
#
# COMPACT_ATOMS: atom_id res chain seq x y z
N MET A 1 -16.57 16.06 -8.98
CA MET A 1 -15.55 16.47 -7.99
C MET A 1 -14.67 15.25 -7.72
N THR A 2 -13.51 15.17 -8.35
CA THR A 2 -12.57 14.06 -8.18
C THR A 2 -11.79 14.26 -6.88
N TYR A 3 -12.14 13.50 -5.84
CA TYR A 3 -11.36 13.49 -4.60
C TYR A 3 -10.10 12.66 -4.85
N ARG A 4 -8.93 13.32 -4.93
CA ARG A 4 -7.66 12.59 -4.88
C ARG A 4 -7.47 12.09 -3.46
N ALA A 5 -7.52 10.77 -3.26
CA ALA A 5 -7.10 10.19 -2.01
C ALA A 5 -5.66 10.63 -1.74
N HIS A 6 -5.42 11.18 -0.55
CA HIS A 6 -4.05 11.50 -0.13
C HIS A 6 -3.33 10.18 0.16
N ASP A 7 -2.16 9.99 -0.45
CA ASP A 7 -1.37 8.78 -0.28
C ASP A 7 -0.56 8.82 1.02
N TRP A 8 -1.27 8.60 2.13
CA TRP A 8 -0.69 8.57 3.47
C TRP A 8 0.27 7.40 3.68
N ILE A 9 0.07 6.29 2.97
CA ILE A 9 0.95 5.12 3.07
C ILE A 9 2.31 5.48 2.49
N LYS A 10 2.37 6.00 1.25
CA LYS A 10 3.62 6.43 0.63
C LYS A 10 4.29 7.58 1.38
N HIS A 11 3.50 8.46 1.98
CA HIS A 11 4.04 9.50 2.87
C HIS A 11 4.82 8.91 4.05
N HIS A 12 4.21 7.95 4.76
CA HIS A 12 4.83 7.32 5.93
C HIS A 12 5.94 6.33 5.56
N ALA A 13 5.84 5.62 4.43
CA ALA A 13 6.89 4.75 3.92
C ALA A 13 8.21 5.50 3.71
N ARG A 14 8.17 6.79 3.34
CA ARG A 14 9.38 7.62 3.21
C ARG A 14 9.92 8.14 4.54
N ARG A 15 9.04 8.46 5.49
CA ARG A 15 9.43 9.14 6.76
C ARG A 15 9.72 8.18 7.90
N ARG A 16 9.05 7.03 7.92
CA ARG A 16 9.07 6.03 9.00
C ARG A 16 8.89 4.63 8.39
N PRO A 17 9.84 4.20 7.52
CA PRO A 17 9.70 2.98 6.73
C PRO A 17 9.47 1.74 7.60
N ASP A 18 10.16 1.66 8.75
CA ASP A 18 10.18 0.48 9.63
C ASP A 18 9.06 0.48 10.68
N HIS A 19 8.20 1.49 10.72
CA HIS A 19 7.04 1.50 11.62
C HIS A 19 5.94 0.58 11.09
N VAL A 20 5.31 -0.17 11.98
CA VAL A 20 4.16 -1.03 11.68
C VAL A 20 2.99 -0.19 11.15
N ALA A 21 2.45 -0.57 9.99
CA ALA A 21 1.34 0.08 9.32
C ALA A 21 0.06 -0.76 9.34
N LEU A 22 0.21 -2.09 9.33
CA LEU A 22 -0.90 -3.04 9.32
C LEU A 22 -0.53 -4.27 10.13
N VAL A 23 -1.48 -4.74 10.94
CA VAL A 23 -1.41 -6.02 11.64
C VAL A 23 -2.52 -6.90 11.09
N ASP A 24 -2.13 -8.03 10.51
CA ASP A 24 -3.05 -9.09 10.09
C ASP A 24 -3.13 -10.12 11.22
N VAL A 25 -4.21 -10.04 12.00
CA VAL A 25 -4.41 -10.88 13.18
C VAL A 25 -4.65 -12.34 12.81
N GLU A 26 -5.29 -12.60 11.67
CA GLU A 26 -5.59 -13.95 11.23
C GLU A 26 -4.34 -14.66 10.71
N ALA A 27 -3.55 -13.96 9.88
CA ALA A 27 -2.29 -14.49 9.37
C ALA A 27 -1.13 -14.42 10.39
N GLY A 28 -1.31 -13.66 11.48
CA GLY A 28 -0.28 -13.47 12.51
C GLY A 28 0.94 -12.70 12.01
N VAL A 29 0.76 -11.76 11.07
CA VAL A 29 1.86 -10.99 10.47
C VAL A 29 1.66 -9.50 10.66
N GLU A 30 2.77 -8.79 10.76
CA GLU A 30 2.81 -7.34 10.74
C GLU A 30 3.50 -6.88 9.46
N LEU A 31 2.99 -5.80 8.88
CA LEU A 31 3.62 -5.12 7.75
C LEU A 31 4.04 -3.74 8.18
N THR A 32 5.31 -3.43 7.95
CA THR A 32 5.81 -2.06 8.03
C THR A 32 5.25 -1.19 6.90
N TYR A 33 5.33 0.13 7.04
CA TYR A 33 4.93 1.05 5.97
C TYR A 33 5.67 0.77 4.65
N ALA A 34 6.97 0.45 4.70
CA ALA A 34 7.74 0.12 3.50
C ALA A 34 7.28 -1.18 2.83
N GLU A 35 6.90 -2.20 3.61
CA GLU A 35 6.41 -3.47 3.06
C GLU A 35 5.00 -3.32 2.49
N LEU A 36 4.13 -2.59 3.17
CA LEU A 36 2.77 -2.34 2.73
C LEU A 36 2.75 -1.53 1.42
N ASP A 37 3.55 -0.46 1.31
CA ASP A 37 3.70 0.35 0.09
C ASP A 37 4.11 -0.52 -1.11
N ARG A 38 5.15 -1.36 -0.95
CA ARG A 38 5.58 -2.30 -2.00
C ARG A 38 4.50 -3.32 -2.35
N LYS A 39 3.71 -3.78 -1.38
CA LYS A 39 2.61 -4.74 -1.61
C LYS A 39 1.47 -4.08 -2.39
N ILE A 40 1.15 -2.82 -2.10
CA ILE A 40 0.17 -2.02 -2.84
C ILE A 40 0.64 -1.82 -4.28
N ASP A 41 1.89 -1.40 -4.50
CA ASP A 41 2.44 -1.21 -5.85
C ASP A 41 2.36 -2.50 -6.69
N ARG A 42 2.71 -3.66 -6.10
CA ARG A 42 2.57 -4.96 -6.79
C ARG A 42 1.12 -5.31 -7.10
N CYS A 43 0.19 -5.04 -6.18
CA CYS A 43 -1.23 -5.28 -6.38
C CYS A 43 -1.79 -4.38 -7.49
N ALA A 44 -1.46 -3.09 -7.48
CA ALA A 44 -1.89 -2.15 -8.49
C ALA A 44 -1.37 -2.54 -9.89
N ALA A 45 -0.10 -2.91 -10.01
CA ALA A 45 0.48 -3.39 -11.26
C ALA A 45 -0.20 -4.69 -11.75
N PHE A 46 -0.55 -5.59 -10.84
CA PHE A 46 -1.29 -6.82 -11.16
C PHE A 46 -2.70 -6.51 -11.69
N LEU A 47 -3.45 -5.64 -11.00
CA LEU A 47 -4.80 -5.24 -11.41
C LEU A 47 -4.81 -4.47 -12.74
N ASP A 48 -3.82 -3.61 -12.97
CA ASP A 48 -3.66 -2.91 -14.25
C ASP A 48 -3.43 -3.91 -15.40
N ALA A 49 -2.54 -4.90 -15.18
CA ALA A 49 -2.25 -5.94 -16.16
C ALA A 49 -3.46 -6.84 -16.46
N GLU A 50 -4.29 -7.17 -15.47
CA GLU A 50 -5.41 -8.11 -15.63
C GLU A 50 -6.70 -7.43 -16.11
N HIS A 51 -6.93 -6.18 -15.72
CA HIS A 51 -8.25 -5.55 -15.86
C HIS A 51 -8.22 -4.17 -16.52
N GLN A 52 -7.06 -3.67 -16.99
CA GLN A 52 -6.90 -2.34 -17.60
C GLN A 52 -7.47 -1.22 -16.72
N VAL A 53 -7.33 -1.35 -15.39
CA VAL A 53 -7.81 -0.36 -14.44
C VAL A 53 -6.83 0.81 -14.43
N THR A 54 -7.02 1.75 -15.35
CA THR A 54 -6.30 3.03 -15.35
C THR A 54 -6.80 3.94 -14.23
N ALA A 55 -5.87 4.44 -13.42
CA ALA A 55 -6.07 5.43 -12.36
C ALA A 55 -6.30 6.86 -12.89
#